data_AF-A0A0Q8HNL3-F1
#
_entry.id   AF-A0A0Q8HNL3-F1
#
_cell.length_a   1.000
_cell.length_b   1.000
_cell.length_c   1.000
_cell.angle_alpha   90.00
_cell.angle_beta   90.00
_cell.angle_gamma   90.00
#
_symmetry.space_group_name_H-M   'P 1'
#
loop_
_entity.id
_entity.type
_entity.pdbx_description
1 polymer ?
#
loop_
_entity_poly.entity_id
_entity_poly.type
_entity_poly.pdbx_seq_one_letter_code
_entity_poly.pdbx_strand_id
1 'polypeptide(L)'
;MTTTMMDLGATYVAATSRLDRLSRRERQVLHQIAMGQSNAGIAAQLCLSRKTVEALCSHIFDKLELEPSQHLNRRVLAVLTLLQARSRRTAD
;
A
#
# COMPACT_ATOMS: atom_id res chain seq x y z
N MET A 1 -3.53 24.05 -19.65
CA MET A 1 -3.40 24.01 -18.18
C MET A 1 -4.55 23.19 -17.62
N THR A 2 -4.58 21.88 -17.92
CA THR A 2 -5.80 21.07 -17.75
C THR A 2 -5.46 19.58 -17.61
N THR A 3 -4.78 19.20 -16.53
CA THR A 3 -4.56 17.78 -16.19
C THR A 3 -4.37 17.64 -14.68
N THR A 4 -5.42 17.70 -13.85
CA THR A 4 -5.27 17.34 -12.41
C THR A 4 -6.54 16.81 -11.72
N MET A 5 -7.76 17.11 -12.19
CA MET A 5 -8.98 16.72 -11.46
C MET A 5 -9.57 15.33 -11.77
N MET A 6 -9.08 14.59 -12.77
CA MET A 6 -9.65 13.28 -13.17
C MET A 6 -8.91 12.03 -12.66
N ASP A 7 -7.72 12.13 -12.06
CA ASP A 7 -6.85 10.95 -11.87
C ASP A 7 -6.95 10.28 -10.47
N LEU A 8 -7.40 11.02 -9.45
CA LEU A 8 -7.49 10.48 -8.07
C LEU A 8 -8.54 9.37 -7.93
N GLY A 9 -9.64 9.45 -8.68
CA GLY A 9 -10.75 8.49 -8.60
C GLY A 9 -10.53 7.21 -9.41
N ALA A 10 -9.87 7.31 -10.58
CA ALA A 10 -9.69 6.17 -11.49
C ALA A 10 -8.57 5.22 -11.02
N THR A 11 -7.45 5.77 -10.53
CA THR A 11 -6.31 4.96 -10.06
C THR A 11 -6.64 4.18 -8.77
N TYR A 12 -7.55 4.70 -7.95
CA TYR A 12 -7.88 4.13 -6.65
C TYR A 12 -8.86 2.93 -6.72
N VAL A 13 -9.68 2.79 -7.78
CA VAL A 13 -10.81 1.83 -7.82
C VAL A 13 -10.43 0.43 -8.34
N ALA A 14 -9.29 0.26 -9.02
CA ALA A 14 -8.88 -1.01 -9.65
C ALA A 14 -8.14 -2.00 -8.72
N ALA A 15 -8.03 -1.70 -7.42
CA ALA A 15 -6.92 -2.19 -6.61
C ALA A 15 -7.14 -3.55 -5.90
N THR A 16 -8.37 -4.09 -5.87
CA THR A 16 -8.67 -5.32 -5.09
C THR A 16 -7.93 -6.56 -5.62
N SER A 17 -7.84 -6.77 -6.93
CA SER A 17 -7.12 -7.90 -7.53
C SER A 17 -5.59 -7.81 -7.37
N ARG A 18 -5.06 -6.60 -7.12
CA ARG A 18 -3.62 -6.38 -6.95
C ARG A 18 -3.10 -6.85 -5.60
N LEU A 19 -3.95 -6.85 -4.56
CA LEU A 19 -3.57 -7.35 -3.23
C LEU A 19 -3.22 -8.84 -3.23
N ASP A 20 -3.81 -9.62 -4.13
CA ASP A 20 -3.52 -11.05 -4.25
C ASP A 20 -2.11 -11.32 -4.81
N ARG A 21 -1.51 -10.33 -5.49
CA ARG A 21 -0.12 -10.39 -5.99
C ARG A 21 0.92 -10.22 -4.87
N LEU A 22 0.50 -9.76 -3.69
CA LEU A 22 1.39 -9.61 -2.55
C LEU A 22 1.71 -10.97 -1.93
N SER A 23 2.99 -11.24 -1.74
CA SER A 23 3.47 -12.37 -0.95
C SER A 23 2.97 -12.26 0.49
N ARG A 24 3.07 -13.37 1.23
CA ARG A 24 2.73 -13.39 2.66
C ARG A 24 3.53 -12.34 3.44
N ARG A 25 4.81 -12.15 3.12
CA ARG A 25 5.68 -11.20 3.84
C ARG A 25 5.31 -9.75 3.53
N GLU A 26 5.00 -9.45 2.27
CA GLU A 26 4.52 -8.14 1.85
C GLU A 26 3.17 -7.79 2.51
N ARG A 27 2.25 -8.76 2.61
CA ARG A 27 0.98 -8.57 3.34
C ARG A 27 1.18 -8.26 4.82
N GLN A 28 2.13 -8.93 5.49
CA GLN A 28 2.47 -8.61 6.88
C GLN A 28 3.00 -7.18 7.03
N VAL A 29 3.88 -6.74 6.14
CA VAL A 29 4.38 -5.36 6.14
C VAL A 29 3.24 -4.38 5.86
N LEU A 30 2.40 -4.62 4.85
CA LEU A 30 1.24 -3.77 4.54
C LEU A 30 0.28 -3.65 5.73
N HIS A 31 0.06 -4.74 6.47
CA HIS A 31 -0.74 -4.70 7.70
C HIS A 31 -0.13 -3.76 8.75
N GLN A 32 1.19 -3.79 8.93
CA GLN A 32 1.86 -2.86 9.86
C GLN A 32 1.86 -1.41 9.37
N ILE A 33 1.95 -1.19 8.05
CA ILE A 33 1.73 0.15 7.46
C ILE A 33 0.33 0.65 7.82
N ALA A 34 -0.70 -0.21 7.73
CA ALA A 34 -2.08 0.14 8.08
C ALA A 34 -2.27 0.43 9.57
N MET A 35 -1.44 -0.15 10.44
CA MET A 35 -1.38 0.20 11.87
C MET A 35 -0.67 1.53 12.14
N GLY A 36 -0.18 2.24 11.11
CA GLY A 36 0.53 3.51 11.26
C GLY A 36 1.98 3.37 11.71
N GLN A 37 2.55 2.16 11.68
CA GLN A 37 3.93 1.94 12.12
C GLN A 37 4.95 2.61 11.17
N SER A 38 6.01 3.17 11.75
CA SER A 38 7.19 3.64 11.02
C SER A 38 8.04 2.45 10.53
N ASN A 39 8.95 2.66 9.58
CA ASN A 39 9.84 1.58 9.12
C ASN A 39 10.66 0.96 10.27
N ALA A 40 11.05 1.77 11.26
CA ALA A 40 11.75 1.27 12.45
C ALA A 40 10.83 0.41 13.34
N GLY A 41 9.58 0.83 13.54
CA GLY A 41 8.58 0.04 14.27
C GLY A 41 8.26 -1.29 13.58
N ILE A 42 8.06 -1.26 12.26
CA ILE A 42 7.86 -2.47 11.44
C ILE A 42 9.08 -3.40 11.53
N ALA A 43 10.29 -2.85 11.42
CA ALA A 43 11.53 -3.60 11.52
C ALA A 43 11.65 -4.33 12.86
N ALA A 44 11.36 -3.63 13.97
CA ALA A 44 11.35 -4.22 15.30
C ALA A 44 10.30 -5.33 15.44
N GLN A 45 9.05 -5.05 15.05
CA GLN A 45 7.95 -6.02 15.20
C GLN A 45 8.10 -7.27 14.34
N LEU A 46 8.70 -7.14 13.15
CA LEU A 46 8.85 -8.25 12.21
C LEU A 46 10.26 -8.87 12.24
N CYS A 47 11.13 -8.45 13.15
CA CYS A 47 12.53 -8.88 13.24
C CYS A 47 13.28 -8.75 11.89
N LEU A 48 13.18 -7.59 11.25
CA LEU A 48 13.83 -7.25 9.99
C LEU A 48 14.81 -6.09 10.16
N SER A 49 15.72 -5.93 9.20
CA SER A 49 16.47 -4.67 9.09
C SER A 49 15.57 -3.56 8.54
N ARG A 50 15.88 -2.29 8.88
CA ARG A 50 15.19 -1.12 8.30
C ARG A 50 15.27 -1.09 6.78
N LYS A 51 16.44 -1.42 6.22
CA LYS A 51 16.67 -1.50 4.78
C LYS A 51 15.79 -2.57 4.11
N THR A 52 15.60 -3.71 4.78
CA THR A 52 14.68 -4.75 4.30
C THR A 52 13.24 -4.26 4.28
N VAL A 53 12.81 -3.52 5.31
CA VAL A 53 11.46 -2.93 5.34
C VAL A 53 11.28 -1.90 4.23
N GLU A 54 12.27 -1.05 3.98
CA GLU A 54 12.24 -0.09 2.87
C GLU A 54 12.09 -0.79 1.52
N ALA A 55 12.89 -1.83 1.26
CA ALA A 55 12.79 -2.62 0.04
C ALA A 55 11.41 -3.28 -0.12
N LEU A 56 10.89 -3.88 0.95
CA LEU A 56 9.53 -4.46 0.95
C LEU A 56 8.45 -3.41 0.72
N CYS A 57 8.58 -2.20 1.28
CA CYS A 57 7.64 -1.10 1.02
C CYS A 57 7.64 -0.73 -0.46
N SER A 58 8.82 -0.56 -1.08
CA SER A 58 8.93 -0.27 -2.51
C SER A 58 8.27 -1.37 -3.34
N HIS A 59 8.59 -2.64 -3.09
CA HIS A 59 7.98 -3.75 -3.82
C HIS A 59 6.46 -3.83 -3.65
N ILE A 60 5.93 -3.51 -2.47
CA ILE A 60 4.48 -3.41 -2.24
C ILE A 60 3.90 -2.32 -3.14
N PHE A 61 4.48 -1.12 -3.16
CA PHE A 61 3.94 -0.02 -3.97
C PHE A 61 3.97 -0.35 -5.45
N ASP A 62 5.06 -0.96 -5.93
CA ASP A 62 5.19 -1.36 -7.33
C ASP A 62 4.14 -2.43 -7.70
N LYS A 63 3.93 -3.44 -6.84
CA LYS A 63 2.92 -4.49 -7.07
C LYS A 63 1.48 -3.99 -6.99
N LEU A 64 1.24 -2.93 -6.22
CA LEU A 64 -0.05 -2.25 -6.16
C LEU A 64 -0.21 -1.20 -7.26
N GLU A 65 0.79 -1.03 -8.13
CA GLU A 65 0.82 -0.04 -9.21
C GLU A 65 0.62 1.38 -8.66
N LEU A 66 1.27 1.67 -7.52
CA LEU A 66 1.23 2.97 -6.85
C LEU A 66 2.42 3.82 -7.28
N GLU A 67 2.18 4.64 -8.30
CA GLU A 67 3.20 5.53 -8.86
C GLU A 67 3.69 6.58 -7.85
N PRO A 68 4.99 6.94 -7.88
CA PRO A 68 5.52 8.07 -7.12
C PRO A 68 4.76 9.36 -7.46
N SER A 69 4.43 10.14 -6.44
CA SER A 69 3.74 11.42 -6.60
C SER A 69 4.39 12.46 -5.71
N GLN A 70 4.44 13.72 -6.18
CA GLN A 70 4.89 14.85 -5.37
C GLN A 70 3.83 15.28 -4.33
N HIS A 71 2.56 14.92 -4.55
CA HIS A 71 1.44 15.38 -3.73
C HIS A 71 0.78 14.27 -2.92
N LEU A 72 1.01 13.00 -3.26
CA LEU A 72 0.34 11.86 -2.62
C LEU A 72 1.33 10.94 -1.91
N ASN A 73 0.93 10.46 -0.73
CA ASN A 73 1.70 9.52 0.05
C ASN A 73 1.31 8.07 -0.32
N ARG A 74 2.24 7.33 -0.93
CA ARG A 74 2.04 5.94 -1.36
C ARG A 74 1.69 4.99 -0.20
N ARG A 75 2.14 5.26 1.03
CA ARG A 75 1.71 4.47 2.20
C ARG A 75 0.22 4.63 2.46
N VAL A 76 -0.28 5.86 2.40
CA VAL A 76 -1.70 6.15 2.60
C VAL A 76 -2.51 5.50 1.48
N LEU A 77 -2.09 5.63 0.22
CA LEU A 77 -2.75 4.97 -0.92
C LEU A 77 -2.78 3.44 -0.78
N ALA A 78 -1.70 2.82 -0.28
CA ALA A 78 -1.66 1.38 -0.02
C ALA A 78 -2.62 0.95 1.09
N VAL A 79 -2.75 1.74 2.17
CA VAL A 79 -3.71 1.45 3.26
C VAL A 79 -5.15 1.62 2.78
N LEU A 80 -5.41 2.69 2.06
CA LEU A 80 -6.69 2.97 1.45
C LEU A 80 -7.10 1.80 0.51
N THR A 81 -6.19 1.34 -0.35
CA THR A 81 -6.37 0.14 -1.19
C THR A 81 -6.77 -1.10 -0.38
N LEU A 82 -6.09 -1.35 0.75
CA LEU A 82 -6.40 -2.46 1.66
C LEU A 82 -7.81 -2.35 2.24
N LEU A 83 -8.21 -1.15 2.69
CA LEU A 83 -9.52 -0.92 3.30
C LEU A 83 -10.64 -1.13 2.28
N GLN A 84 -10.49 -0.61 1.05
CA GLN A 84 -11.49 -0.80 0.00
C GLN A 84 -11.70 -2.29 -0.32
N ALA A 85 -10.61 -3.06 -0.41
CA ALA A 85 -10.69 -4.49 -0.65
C ALA A 85 -11.40 -5.25 0.49
N ARG A 86 -11.19 -4.84 1.74
CA ARG A 86 -11.88 -5.42 2.89
C ARG A 86 -13.37 -5.10 2.88
N SER A 87 -13.76 -3.86 2.55
CA SER A 87 -15.16 -3.46 2.46
C SER A 87 -15.92 -4.17 1.34
N ARG A 88 -15.25 -4.55 0.24
CA ARG A 88 -15.87 -5.35 -0.82
C ARG A 88 -16.16 -6.79 -0.39
N ARG A 89 -15.30 -7.38 0.45
CA ARG A 89 -15.47 -8.75 0.96
C ARG A 89 -16.60 -8.87 1.98
N THR A 90 -16.95 -7.78 2.66
CA THR A 90 -18.07 -7.78 3.62
C THR A 90 -19.44 -7.58 2.97
N ALA A 91 -19.48 -7.26 1.68
CA ALA A 91 -20.71 -7.02 0.93
C ALA A 91 -21.16 -8.22 0.09
N ASP A 92 -20.41 -9.32 0.13
CA ASP A 92 -20.66 -10.63 -0.49
C ASP A 92 -20.83 -11.66 0.64
#